data_AF-A0A5B8N534-F1
#
_entry.id   AF-A0A5B8N534-F1
#
_cell.length_a   1.000
_cell.length_b   1.000
_cell.length_c   1.000
_cell.angle_alpha   90.00
_cell.angle_beta   90.00
_cell.angle_gamma   90.00
#
_symmetry.space_group_name_H-M   'P 1'
#
loop_
_entity.id
_entity.type
_entity.pdbx_description
1 polymer ?
#
loop_
_entity_poly.entity_id
_entity_poly.type
_entity_poly.pdbx_seq_one_letter_code
_entity_poly.pdbx_strand_id
1 'polypeptide(L)'
;MPDLSFVLPLFLQSALLPLVAALAVLAALRNVRNLRASGAAAALALAAGFLASYFAVFHEQWSPAPHQALDWMPWIVVFGAAGALGAQLAGQATVRIALRVALSLAAAFVVAWPAAAGMGMVKILAAIAAGGLLMAAAWNYLSRASTSRPTPVLLLMVVAGGAALTLMFDSSQAIGQLSGALASALAAVAVCNMPRMRVPFGGAAAGVAVLALGSLLLNAYIYSGLPLGYVALLAGALLADPLVAAFDRARQRNASFASHAGAAVLSALPVLVTIALAVKTAQESGGY
;
A
#
# COMPACT_ATOMS: atom_id res chain seq x y z
N MET A 1 6.40 -5.23 -34.71
CA MET A 1 6.50 -6.04 -33.48
C MET A 1 6.76 -5.08 -32.33
N PRO A 2 6.06 -5.19 -31.19
CA PRO A 2 6.34 -4.33 -30.03
C PRO A 2 7.78 -4.53 -29.57
N ASP A 3 8.46 -3.43 -29.28
CA ASP A 3 9.87 -3.40 -28.91
C ASP A 3 10.02 -3.94 -27.47
N LEU A 4 10.35 -5.23 -27.34
CA LEU A 4 10.49 -5.92 -26.05
C LEU A 4 11.63 -5.34 -25.20
N SER A 5 12.52 -4.57 -25.81
CA SER A 5 13.63 -3.87 -25.16
C SER A 5 13.18 -2.91 -24.06
N PHE A 6 11.98 -2.33 -24.16
CA PHE A 6 11.42 -1.42 -23.16
C PHE A 6 10.66 -2.14 -22.04
N VAL A 7 9.99 -3.26 -22.37
CA VAL A 7 9.15 -4.01 -21.41
C VAL A 7 10.02 -4.74 -20.39
N LEU A 8 11.16 -5.28 -20.82
CA LEU A 8 12.02 -6.10 -19.98
C LEU A 8 12.60 -5.32 -18.77
N PRO A 9 13.21 -4.13 -18.92
CA PRO A 9 13.68 -3.33 -17.80
C PRO A 9 12.56 -2.97 -16.82
N LEU A 10 11.38 -2.64 -17.35
CA LEU A 10 10.21 -2.24 -16.55
C LEU A 10 9.72 -3.41 -15.69
N PHE A 11 9.62 -4.60 -16.28
CA PHE A 11 9.27 -5.81 -15.53
C PHE A 11 10.34 -6.17 -14.49
N LEU A 12 11.62 -6.08 -14.85
CA LEU A 12 12.72 -6.38 -13.94
C LEU A 12 12.72 -5.45 -12.73
N GLN A 13 12.60 -4.14 -12.96
CA GLN A 13 12.70 -3.12 -11.92
C GLN A 13 11.43 -3.03 -11.06
N SER A 14 10.25 -3.13 -11.67
CA SER A 14 8.97 -2.91 -10.99
C SER A 14 8.30 -4.18 -10.48
N ALA A 15 8.71 -5.37 -10.93
CA ALA A 15 8.13 -6.63 -10.48
C ALA A 15 9.16 -7.62 -9.91
N LEU A 16 10.18 -7.99 -10.69
CA LEU A 16 11.09 -9.06 -10.29
C LEU A 16 12.00 -8.65 -9.13
N LEU A 17 12.66 -7.49 -9.24
CA LEU A 17 13.56 -6.98 -8.22
C LEU A 17 12.91 -6.80 -6.84
N PRO A 18 11.76 -6.09 -6.70
CA PRO A 18 11.10 -5.94 -5.41
C PRO A 18 10.67 -7.28 -4.81
N LEU A 19 10.19 -8.21 -5.65
CA LEU A 19 9.83 -9.57 -5.23
C LEU A 19 11.05 -10.32 -4.68
N VAL A 20 12.15 -10.36 -5.44
CA VAL A 20 13.38 -11.06 -5.05
C VAL A 20 14.00 -10.45 -3.79
N ALA A 21 14.05 -9.12 -3.70
CA ALA A 21 14.57 -8.44 -2.51
C ALA A 21 13.73 -8.75 -1.26
N ALA A 22 12.40 -8.72 -1.37
CA ALA A 22 11.51 -9.10 -0.27
C ALA A 22 11.72 -10.58 0.13
N LEU A 23 11.78 -11.50 -0.83
CA LEU A 23 12.05 -12.92 -0.57
C LEU A 23 13.43 -13.16 0.06
N ALA A 24 14.46 -12.43 -0.38
CA ALA A 24 15.81 -12.53 0.18
C ALA A 24 15.83 -12.09 1.64
N VAL A 25 15.15 -10.99 2.00
CA VAL A 25 15.03 -10.56 3.39
C VAL A 25 14.24 -11.57 4.23
N LEU A 26 13.13 -12.10 3.71
CA LEU A 26 12.35 -13.14 4.39
C LEU A 26 13.18 -14.43 4.61
N ALA A 27 13.99 -14.81 3.62
CA ALA A 27 14.87 -15.96 3.70
C ALA A 27 16.01 -15.74 4.70
N ALA A 28 16.64 -14.56 4.69
CA ALA A 28 17.70 -14.20 5.64
C ALA A 28 17.18 -14.18 7.08
N LEU A 29 15.96 -13.69 7.30
CA LEU A 29 15.33 -13.60 8.61
C LEU A 29 14.61 -14.89 9.04
N ARG A 30 14.65 -15.97 8.23
CA ARG A 30 13.88 -17.20 8.49
C ARG A 30 14.20 -17.86 9.84
N ASN A 31 15.46 -17.72 10.29
CA ASN A 31 15.98 -18.31 11.52
C ASN A 31 15.85 -17.39 12.74
N VAL A 32 15.45 -16.12 12.55
CA VAL A 32 15.31 -15.15 13.65
C VAL A 32 13.89 -15.24 14.21
N ARG A 33 13.69 -16.21 15.12
CA ARG A 33 12.36 -16.57 15.66
C ARG A 33 11.58 -15.37 16.20
N ASN A 34 12.25 -14.44 16.89
CA ASN A 34 11.62 -13.25 17.48
C ASN A 34 11.06 -12.29 16.41
N LEU A 35 11.80 -12.09 15.31
CA LEU A 35 11.37 -11.20 14.22
C LEU A 35 10.26 -11.82 13.36
N ARG A 36 10.24 -13.16 13.27
CA ARG A 36 9.18 -13.89 12.57
C ARG A 36 7.89 -13.91 13.38
N ALA A 37 7.96 -14.21 14.68
CA ALA A 37 6.80 -14.25 15.55
C ALA A 37 6.11 -12.88 15.67
N SER A 38 6.87 -11.78 15.62
CA SER A 38 6.33 -10.42 15.69
C SER A 38 5.77 -9.91 14.35
N GLY A 39 6.03 -10.58 13.22
CA GLY A 39 5.70 -10.04 11.89
C GLY A 39 6.60 -8.88 11.46
N ALA A 40 7.67 -8.58 12.21
CA ALA A 40 8.67 -7.58 11.83
C ALA A 40 9.42 -7.96 10.55
N ALA A 41 9.66 -9.26 10.33
CA ALA A 41 10.28 -9.76 9.11
C ALA A 41 9.49 -9.37 7.85
N ALA A 42 8.16 -9.39 7.90
CA ALA A 42 7.31 -8.95 6.79
C ALA A 42 7.41 -7.43 6.55
N ALA A 43 7.45 -6.62 7.61
CA ALA A 43 7.62 -5.17 7.47
C ALA A 43 8.96 -4.80 6.82
N LEU A 44 10.05 -5.44 7.27
CA LEU A 44 11.39 -5.24 6.71
C LEU A 44 11.47 -5.73 5.26
N ALA A 45 10.83 -6.86 4.94
CA ALA A 45 10.78 -7.37 3.58
C ALA A 45 10.03 -6.44 2.61
N LEU A 46 8.90 -5.87 3.04
CA LEU A 46 8.17 -4.88 2.25
C LEU A 46 9.00 -3.62 2.02
N ALA A 47 9.62 -3.09 3.09
CA ALA A 47 10.47 -1.92 2.99
C ALA A 47 11.66 -2.18 2.04
N ALA A 48 12.34 -3.31 2.19
CA ALA A 48 13.46 -3.68 1.33
C ALA A 48 13.05 -3.89 -0.13
N GLY A 49 11.95 -4.61 -0.37
CA GLY A 49 11.42 -4.82 -1.72
C GLY A 49 11.08 -3.49 -2.41
N PHE A 50 10.33 -2.64 -1.71
CA PHE A 50 9.98 -1.31 -2.23
C PHE A 50 11.21 -0.44 -2.50
N LEU A 51 12.13 -0.34 -1.55
CA LEU A 51 13.35 0.47 -1.69
C LEU A 51 14.26 -0.04 -2.80
N ALA A 52 14.41 -1.37 -2.96
CA ALA A 52 15.20 -1.94 -4.03
C ALA A 52 14.67 -1.51 -5.40
N SER A 53 13.35 -1.55 -5.59
CA SER A 53 12.73 -1.06 -6.83
C SER A 53 12.86 0.45 -6.98
N TYR A 54 12.62 1.22 -5.91
CA TYR A 54 12.76 2.67 -5.94
C TYR A 54 14.16 3.09 -6.40
N PHE A 55 15.20 2.53 -5.79
CA PHE A 55 16.57 2.84 -6.18
C PHE A 55 16.90 2.32 -7.57
N ALA A 56 16.36 1.18 -8.01
CA ALA A 56 16.57 0.73 -9.39
C ALA A 56 15.94 1.69 -10.42
N VAL A 57 14.73 2.19 -10.15
CA VAL A 57 14.01 3.12 -11.03
C VAL A 57 14.62 4.52 -11.00
N PHE A 58 15.04 5.02 -9.83
CA PHE A 58 15.44 6.41 -9.62
C PHE A 58 16.92 6.61 -9.23
N HIS A 59 17.81 5.62 -9.44
CA HIS A 59 19.20 5.70 -8.96
C HIS A 59 19.96 6.97 -9.37
N GLU A 60 19.75 7.47 -10.60
CA GLU A 60 20.43 8.68 -11.08
C GLU A 60 19.77 9.99 -10.62
N GLN A 61 18.49 9.92 -10.23
CA GLN A 61 17.68 11.10 -9.91
C GLN A 61 17.51 11.31 -8.40
N TRP A 62 17.74 10.27 -7.61
CA TRP A 62 17.52 10.32 -6.18
C TRP A 62 18.59 11.15 -5.46
N SER A 63 18.15 12.01 -4.56
CA SER A 63 18.99 12.77 -3.64
C SER A 63 18.61 12.47 -2.19
N PRO A 64 19.59 12.30 -1.27
CA PRO A 64 19.33 12.17 0.17
C PRO A 64 18.60 13.40 0.73
N ALA A 65 18.91 14.59 0.21
CA ALA A 65 18.18 15.82 0.46
C ALA A 65 16.99 15.89 -0.50
N PRO A 66 15.74 15.76 -0.03
CA PRO A 66 14.59 15.68 -0.91
C PRO A 66 14.26 17.04 -1.53
N HIS A 67 14.22 17.09 -2.86
CA HIS A 67 13.85 18.28 -3.63
C HIS A 67 12.45 18.18 -4.21
N GLN A 68 11.98 16.95 -4.46
CA GLN A 68 10.67 16.66 -5.00
C GLN A 68 9.86 15.74 -4.07
N ALA A 69 8.55 15.68 -4.27
CA ALA A 69 7.66 14.90 -3.42
C ALA A 69 7.99 13.39 -3.42
N LEU A 70 8.51 12.85 -4.54
CA LEU A 70 8.92 11.45 -4.63
C LEU A 70 10.25 11.15 -3.93
N ASP A 71 11.11 12.15 -3.71
CA ASP A 71 12.38 11.97 -2.98
C ASP A 71 12.16 11.62 -1.50
N TRP A 72 10.97 11.94 -0.99
CA TRP A 72 10.56 11.58 0.36
C TRP A 72 10.17 10.11 0.52
N MET A 73 9.94 9.37 -0.57
CA MET A 73 9.47 7.98 -0.50
C MET A 73 10.41 7.05 0.30
N PRO A 74 11.75 7.07 0.08
CA PRO A 74 12.65 6.24 0.88
C PRO A 74 12.57 6.55 2.37
N TRP A 75 12.50 7.83 2.72
CA TRP A 75 12.38 8.28 4.10
C TRP A 75 11.05 7.85 4.73
N ILE A 76 9.95 8.01 4.00
CA ILE A 76 8.62 7.56 4.46
C ILE A 76 8.61 6.05 4.70
N VAL A 77 9.27 5.26 3.86
CA VAL A 77 9.33 3.80 4.03
C VAL A 77 10.25 3.41 5.20
N VAL A 78 11.41 4.03 5.33
CA VAL A 78 12.37 3.74 6.42
C VAL A 78 11.80 4.17 7.77
N PHE A 79 11.38 5.44 7.91
CA PHE A 79 10.79 5.93 9.15
C PHE A 79 9.41 5.34 9.41
N GLY A 80 8.65 5.06 8.36
CA GLY A 80 7.38 4.33 8.45
C GLY A 80 7.58 2.92 8.98
N ALA A 81 8.59 2.17 8.52
CA ALA A 81 8.90 0.85 9.04
C ALA A 81 9.38 0.90 10.50
N ALA A 82 10.32 1.80 10.82
CA ALA A 82 10.80 1.98 12.19
C ALA A 82 9.65 2.38 13.14
N GLY A 83 8.83 3.36 12.74
CA GLY A 83 7.67 3.83 13.48
C GLY A 83 6.58 2.76 13.61
N ALA A 84 6.36 1.95 12.57
CA ALA A 84 5.38 0.87 12.60
C ALA A 84 5.80 -0.28 13.54
N LEU A 85 7.09 -0.59 13.59
CA LEU A 85 7.67 -1.50 14.58
C LEU A 85 7.55 -0.92 15.99
N GLY A 86 7.90 0.36 16.19
CA GLY A 86 7.74 1.04 17.47
C GLY A 86 6.29 1.07 17.96
N ALA A 87 5.34 1.36 17.08
CA ALA A 87 3.91 1.33 17.36
C ALA A 87 3.40 -0.08 17.70
N GLN A 88 4.06 -1.13 17.23
CA GLN A 88 3.73 -2.50 17.61
C GLN A 88 4.27 -2.85 19.01
N LEU A 89 5.42 -2.31 19.40
CA LEU A 89 6.03 -2.52 20.72
C LEU A 89 5.31 -1.75 21.84
N ALA A 90 4.55 -0.71 21.51
CA ALA A 90 3.76 0.03 22.50
C ALA A 90 2.69 -0.87 23.16
N GLY A 91 2.77 -1.00 24.49
CA GLY A 91 1.87 -1.86 25.27
C GLY A 91 0.43 -1.33 25.36
N GLN A 92 0.25 0.00 25.39
CA GLN A 92 -1.06 0.63 25.55
C GLN A 92 -1.77 0.85 24.20
N ALA A 93 -3.01 0.39 24.06
CA ALA A 93 -3.78 0.50 22.82
C ALA A 93 -3.96 1.94 22.33
N THR A 94 -4.18 2.89 23.25
CA THR A 94 -4.32 4.33 22.94
C THR A 94 -3.04 4.90 22.34
N VAL A 95 -1.88 4.57 22.92
CA VAL A 95 -0.56 4.98 22.41
C VAL A 95 -0.32 4.42 21.01
N ARG A 96 -0.68 3.16 20.77
CA ARG A 96 -0.56 2.56 19.43
C ARG A 96 -1.40 3.30 18.39
N ILE A 97 -2.65 3.63 18.72
CA ILE A 97 -3.54 4.36 17.82
C ILE A 97 -2.98 5.77 17.56
N ALA A 98 -2.55 6.47 18.60
CA ALA A 98 -1.95 7.80 18.49
C ALA A 98 -0.71 7.79 17.59
N LEU A 99 0.19 6.82 17.76
CA LEU A 99 1.37 6.67 16.91
C LEU A 99 1.01 6.41 15.44
N ARG A 100 0.02 5.55 15.18
CA ARG A 100 -0.44 5.29 13.80
C ARG A 100 -1.02 6.54 13.13
N VAL A 101 -1.82 7.31 13.88
CA VAL A 101 -2.37 8.59 13.40
C VAL A 101 -1.26 9.60 13.15
N ALA A 102 -0.33 9.77 14.10
CA ALA A 102 0.78 10.70 13.98
C ALA A 102 1.67 10.38 12.78
N LEU A 103 2.06 9.11 12.60
CA LEU A 103 2.88 8.68 11.47
C LEU A 103 2.16 8.86 10.13
N SER A 104 0.86 8.57 10.08
CA SER A 104 0.05 8.73 8.86
C SER A 104 -0.10 10.20 8.47
N LEU A 105 -0.37 11.08 9.45
CA LEU A 105 -0.42 12.53 9.24
C LEU A 105 0.94 13.09 8.84
N ALA A 106 2.02 12.61 9.47
CA ALA A 106 3.37 13.02 9.12
C ALA A 106 3.73 12.62 7.68
N ALA A 107 3.42 11.39 7.26
CA ALA A 107 3.62 10.94 5.89
C ALA A 107 2.80 11.78 4.89
N ALA A 108 1.52 12.05 5.20
CA ALA A 108 0.67 12.88 4.36
C ALA A 108 1.18 14.33 4.28
N PHE A 109 1.63 14.90 5.40
CA PHE A 109 2.22 16.22 5.47
C PHE A 109 3.47 16.32 4.60
N VAL A 110 4.41 15.39 4.76
CA VAL A 110 5.67 15.38 4.01
C VAL A 110 5.42 15.29 2.49
N VAL A 111 4.44 14.52 2.06
CA VAL A 111 4.07 14.42 0.63
C VAL A 111 3.41 15.70 0.11
N ALA A 112 2.49 16.28 0.88
CA ALA A 112 1.64 17.37 0.42
C ALA A 112 2.25 18.77 0.61
N TRP A 113 3.13 18.94 1.59
CA TRP A 113 3.71 20.25 1.94
C TRP A 113 4.44 20.93 0.78
N PRO A 114 5.23 20.25 -0.08
CA PRO A 114 5.87 20.90 -1.22
C PRO A 114 4.88 21.56 -2.20
N ALA A 115 3.62 21.12 -2.24
CA ALA A 115 2.57 21.74 -3.05
C ALA A 115 1.98 23.03 -2.43
N ALA A 116 2.36 23.41 -1.20
CA ALA A 116 1.81 24.55 -0.43
C ALA A 116 1.68 25.83 -1.24
N ALA A 117 2.72 26.14 -2.01
CA ALA A 117 2.80 27.35 -2.80
C ALA A 117 1.82 27.39 -3.98
N GLY A 118 1.42 26.24 -4.53
CA GLY A 118 0.63 26.17 -5.77
C GLY A 118 -0.87 25.88 -5.58
N MET A 119 -1.26 25.11 -4.57
CA MET A 119 -2.63 24.60 -4.44
C MET A 119 -3.50 25.38 -3.42
N GLY A 120 -2.89 26.30 -2.67
CA GLY A 120 -3.54 27.05 -1.60
C GLY A 120 -3.64 26.24 -0.29
N MET A 121 -3.40 26.92 0.83
CA MET A 121 -3.21 26.28 2.14
C MET A 121 -4.42 25.42 2.57
N VAL A 122 -5.65 25.90 2.33
CA VAL A 122 -6.87 25.18 2.75
C VAL A 122 -7.01 23.83 2.05
N LYS A 123 -6.76 23.76 0.74
CA LYS A 123 -6.85 22.50 -0.03
C LYS A 123 -5.80 21.50 0.43
N ILE A 124 -4.60 21.97 0.77
CA ILE A 124 -3.50 21.12 1.22
C ILE A 124 -3.74 20.59 2.62
N LEU A 125 -4.19 21.43 3.54
CA LEU A 125 -4.58 20.97 4.88
C LEU A 125 -5.71 19.94 4.80
N ALA A 126 -6.68 20.14 3.91
CA ALA A 126 -7.73 19.15 3.66
C ALA A 126 -7.17 17.84 3.09
N ALA A 127 -6.24 17.90 2.13
CA ALA A 127 -5.59 16.71 1.56
C ALA A 127 -4.74 15.95 2.59
N ILE A 128 -4.00 16.67 3.44
CA ILE A 128 -3.21 16.09 4.53
C ILE A 128 -4.12 15.40 5.54
N ALA A 129 -5.18 16.10 5.99
CA ALA A 129 -6.11 15.55 6.96
C ALA A 129 -6.84 14.32 6.39
N ALA A 130 -7.41 14.43 5.19
CA ALA A 130 -8.11 13.32 4.56
C ALA A 130 -7.18 12.13 4.29
N GLY A 131 -6.03 12.36 3.65
CA GLY A 131 -5.05 11.32 3.35
C GLY A 131 -4.50 10.64 4.60
N GLY A 132 -4.07 11.42 5.59
CA GLY A 132 -3.54 10.90 6.84
C GLY A 132 -4.57 10.15 7.68
N LEU A 133 -5.82 10.61 7.73
CA LEU A 133 -6.89 9.91 8.44
C LEU A 133 -7.28 8.60 7.72
N LEU A 134 -7.32 8.59 6.39
CA LEU A 134 -7.59 7.38 5.61
C LEU A 134 -6.47 6.34 5.80
N MET A 135 -5.21 6.75 5.72
CA MET A 135 -4.06 5.89 6.03
C MET A 135 -4.15 5.35 7.46
N ALA A 136 -4.42 6.20 8.45
CA ALA A 136 -4.51 5.78 9.84
C ALA A 136 -5.67 4.80 10.08
N ALA A 137 -6.82 5.03 9.45
CA ALA A 137 -7.98 4.13 9.50
C ALA A 137 -7.66 2.78 8.86
N ALA A 138 -7.09 2.78 7.65
CA ALA A 138 -6.67 1.58 6.94
C ALA A 138 -5.64 0.78 7.75
N TRP A 139 -4.60 1.45 8.26
CA TRP A 139 -3.57 0.80 9.07
C TRP A 139 -4.15 0.20 10.36
N ASN A 140 -5.02 0.94 11.07
CA ASN A 140 -5.67 0.43 12.27
C ASN A 140 -6.53 -0.79 11.99
N TYR A 141 -7.31 -0.76 10.91
CA TYR A 141 -8.14 -1.87 10.50
C TYR A 141 -7.30 -3.10 10.13
N LEU A 142 -6.36 -2.94 9.20
CA LEU A 142 -5.53 -4.03 8.70
C LEU A 142 -4.69 -4.65 9.81
N SER A 143 -4.18 -3.86 10.75
CA SER A 143 -3.45 -4.37 11.91
C SER A 143 -4.28 -5.27 12.83
N ARG A 144 -5.62 -5.05 12.90
CA ARG A 144 -6.53 -5.90 13.67
C ARG A 144 -7.00 -7.10 12.84
N ALA A 145 -7.23 -6.92 11.55
CA ALA A 145 -7.65 -7.99 10.66
C ALA A 145 -6.54 -9.04 10.47
N SER A 146 -5.29 -8.59 10.39
CA SER A 146 -4.15 -9.45 10.08
C SER A 146 -3.74 -10.40 11.20
N THR A 147 -4.18 -10.14 12.44
CA THR A 147 -4.04 -11.10 13.55
C THR A 147 -4.97 -12.30 13.42
N SER A 148 -6.01 -12.20 12.59
CA SER A 148 -7.09 -13.19 12.54
C SER A 148 -7.25 -13.84 11.17
N ARG A 149 -6.79 -13.20 10.09
CA ARG A 149 -7.02 -13.65 8.71
C ARG A 149 -5.83 -13.33 7.79
N PRO A 150 -5.56 -14.17 6.78
CA PRO A 150 -4.55 -13.90 5.75
C PRO A 150 -5.01 -12.90 4.68
N THR A 151 -6.30 -12.60 4.58
CA THR A 151 -6.92 -11.72 3.56
C THR A 151 -6.29 -10.31 3.42
N PRO A 152 -5.85 -9.63 4.50
CA PRO A 152 -5.33 -8.25 4.42
C PRO A 152 -4.15 -8.04 3.46
N VAL A 153 -3.22 -9.00 3.37
CA VAL A 153 -2.06 -8.86 2.47
C VAL A 153 -2.46 -8.99 1.00
N LEU A 154 -3.43 -9.85 0.70
CA LEU A 154 -3.96 -10.04 -0.65
C LEU A 154 -4.74 -8.81 -1.11
N LEU A 155 -5.55 -8.22 -0.21
CA LEU A 155 -6.29 -6.99 -0.50
C LEU A 155 -5.33 -5.84 -0.84
N LEU A 156 -4.31 -5.61 -0.01
CA LEU A 156 -3.31 -4.59 -0.28
C LEU A 156 -2.55 -4.86 -1.60
N MET A 157 -2.23 -6.11 -1.89
CA MET A 157 -1.57 -6.50 -3.13
C MET A 157 -2.43 -6.15 -4.35
N VAL A 158 -3.73 -6.49 -4.31
CA VAL A 158 -4.68 -6.18 -5.40
C VAL A 158 -4.83 -4.67 -5.57
N VAL A 159 -5.01 -3.92 -4.48
CA VAL A 159 -5.17 -2.46 -4.55
C VAL A 159 -3.89 -1.80 -5.06
N ALA A 160 -2.71 -2.21 -4.59
CA ALA A 160 -1.45 -1.69 -5.09
C ALA A 160 -1.21 -2.02 -6.57
N GLY A 161 -1.53 -3.25 -6.99
CA GLY A 161 -1.44 -3.66 -8.39
C GLY A 161 -2.44 -2.91 -9.29
N GLY A 162 -3.64 -2.65 -8.79
CA GLY A 162 -4.63 -1.85 -9.48
C GLY A 162 -4.23 -0.39 -9.63
N ALA A 163 -3.76 0.21 -8.53
CA ALA A 163 -3.17 1.54 -8.55
C ALA A 163 -2.02 1.60 -9.57
N ALA A 164 -1.16 0.58 -9.62
CA ALA A 164 -0.07 0.50 -10.59
C ALA A 164 -0.58 0.62 -12.03
N LEU A 165 -1.55 -0.20 -12.41
CA LEU A 165 -2.13 -0.20 -13.76
C LEU A 165 -2.79 1.15 -14.08
N THR A 166 -3.69 1.63 -13.21
CA THR A 166 -4.40 2.90 -13.40
C THR A 166 -3.42 4.07 -13.55
N LEU A 167 -2.40 4.15 -12.69
CA LEU A 167 -1.42 5.23 -12.70
C LEU A 167 -0.48 5.17 -13.91
N MET A 168 -0.13 3.97 -14.37
CA MET A 168 0.70 3.79 -15.56
C MET A 168 -0.01 4.25 -16.83
N PHE A 169 -1.34 4.09 -16.92
CA PHE A 169 -2.11 4.48 -18.11
C PHE A 169 -2.53 5.95 -18.12
N ASP A 170 -2.76 6.55 -16.95
CA ASP A 170 -3.41 7.87 -16.85
C ASP A 170 -2.45 8.99 -16.43
N SER A 171 -1.84 8.86 -15.25
CA SER A 171 -1.32 10.05 -14.55
C SER A 171 0.20 10.07 -14.36
N SER A 172 0.83 8.94 -14.03
CA SER A 172 2.27 8.89 -13.77
C SER A 172 2.82 7.46 -13.84
N GLN A 173 3.60 7.19 -14.88
CA GLN A 173 4.30 5.92 -15.05
C GLN A 173 5.20 5.61 -13.84
N ALA A 174 5.87 6.61 -13.27
CA ALA A 174 6.81 6.43 -12.18
C ALA A 174 6.11 6.01 -10.87
N ILE A 175 4.98 6.67 -10.53
CA ILE A 175 4.16 6.27 -9.36
C ILE A 175 3.50 4.91 -9.60
N GLY A 176 3.10 4.64 -10.85
CA GLY A 176 2.58 3.34 -11.26
C GLY A 176 3.59 2.20 -11.06
N GLN A 177 4.84 2.40 -11.49
CA GLN A 177 5.94 1.44 -11.28
C GLN A 177 6.19 1.18 -9.79
N LEU A 178 6.22 2.22 -8.95
CA LEU A 178 6.41 2.06 -7.50
C LEU A 178 5.22 1.34 -6.84
N SER A 179 4.00 1.62 -7.30
CA SER A 179 2.81 0.89 -6.84
C SER A 179 2.88 -0.59 -7.21
N GLY A 180 3.35 -0.89 -8.42
CA GLY A 180 3.58 -2.26 -8.90
C GLY A 180 4.69 -2.97 -8.11
N ALA A 181 5.73 -2.24 -7.73
CA ALA A 181 6.79 -2.74 -6.87
C ALA A 181 6.29 -3.10 -5.48
N LEU A 182 5.44 -2.25 -4.90
CA LEU A 182 4.78 -2.54 -3.63
C LEU A 182 3.89 -3.79 -3.73
N ALA A 183 3.10 -3.90 -4.81
CA ALA A 183 2.28 -5.09 -5.06
C ALA A 183 3.14 -6.36 -5.15
N SER A 184 4.28 -6.29 -5.82
CA SER A 184 5.21 -7.41 -5.97
C SER A 184 5.88 -7.79 -4.65
N ALA A 185 6.27 -6.82 -3.82
CA ALA A 185 6.77 -7.08 -2.48
C ALA A 185 5.68 -7.70 -1.58
N LEU A 186 4.43 -7.24 -1.70
CA LEU A 186 3.27 -7.84 -1.00
C LEU A 186 3.01 -9.26 -1.47
N ALA A 187 3.21 -9.57 -2.75
CA ALA A 187 3.09 -10.93 -3.28
C ALA A 187 4.12 -11.87 -2.64
N ALA A 188 5.39 -11.45 -2.49
CA ALA A 188 6.40 -12.22 -1.75
C ALA A 188 5.96 -12.52 -0.31
N VAL A 189 5.46 -11.51 0.40
CA VAL A 189 4.97 -11.68 1.77
C VAL A 189 3.73 -12.58 1.82
N ALA A 190 2.80 -12.47 0.87
CA ALA A 190 1.61 -13.31 0.79
C ALA A 190 1.98 -14.78 0.59
N VAL A 191 2.94 -15.09 -0.29
CA VAL A 191 3.45 -16.44 -0.51
C VAL A 191 4.10 -17.00 0.77
N CYS A 192 4.88 -16.18 1.49
CA CYS A 192 5.52 -16.60 2.74
C CYS A 192 4.58 -16.62 3.97
N ASN A 193 3.40 -16.01 3.87
CA ASN A 193 2.35 -16.09 4.89
C ASN A 193 1.58 -17.42 4.85
N MET A 194 1.83 -18.27 3.84
CA MET A 194 1.22 -19.60 3.75
C MET A 194 1.61 -20.52 4.92
N PRO A 195 0.77 -21.54 5.26
CA PRO A 195 0.93 -22.37 6.46
C PRO A 195 2.30 -23.07 6.61
N ARG A 196 3.00 -23.30 5.50
CA ARG A 196 4.33 -23.92 5.47
C ARG A 196 5.44 -22.94 5.90
N MET A 197 5.32 -21.66 5.57
CA MET A 197 6.34 -20.64 5.82
C MET A 197 6.02 -19.73 7.01
N ARG A 198 4.78 -19.71 7.54
CA ARG A 198 4.42 -19.10 8.84
C ARG A 198 5.08 -17.73 9.10
N VAL A 199 5.16 -16.86 8.11
CA VAL A 199 5.57 -15.47 8.32
C VAL A 199 4.31 -14.62 8.46
N PRO A 200 3.91 -14.23 9.68
CA PRO A 200 2.68 -13.49 9.88
C PRO A 200 2.77 -12.10 9.26
N PHE A 201 1.71 -11.71 8.55
CA PHE A 201 1.49 -10.33 8.15
C PHE A 201 1.08 -9.50 9.37
N GLY A 202 2.05 -8.98 10.12
CA GLY A 202 1.79 -8.23 11.36
C GLY A 202 1.29 -6.80 11.13
N GLY A 203 0.89 -6.13 12.22
CA GLY A 203 0.48 -4.73 12.18
C GLY A 203 1.57 -3.77 11.69
N ALA A 204 2.85 -4.09 11.91
CA ALA A 204 3.95 -3.32 11.34
C ALA A 204 4.01 -3.40 9.80
N ALA A 205 3.82 -4.60 9.24
CA ALA A 205 3.81 -4.82 7.79
C ALA A 205 2.63 -4.10 7.12
N ALA A 206 1.46 -4.15 7.75
CA ALA A 206 0.30 -3.35 7.33
C ALA A 206 0.61 -1.84 7.33
N GLY A 207 1.35 -1.36 8.33
CA GLY A 207 1.76 0.04 8.42
C GLY A 207 2.65 0.47 7.26
N VAL A 208 3.71 -0.30 6.99
CA VAL A 208 4.62 -0.03 5.87
C VAL A 208 3.86 0.01 4.55
N ALA A 209 3.01 -0.99 4.30
CA ALA A 209 2.25 -1.05 3.06
C ALA A 209 1.28 0.12 2.89
N VAL A 210 0.54 0.47 3.95
CA VAL A 210 -0.45 1.56 3.92
C VAL A 210 0.22 2.92 3.78
N LEU A 211 1.33 3.16 4.49
CA LEU A 211 2.06 4.42 4.39
C LEU A 211 2.66 4.58 2.99
N ALA A 212 3.31 3.54 2.45
CA ALA A 212 3.85 3.57 1.10
C ALA A 212 2.75 3.80 0.04
N LEU A 213 1.71 2.95 0.03
CA LEU A 213 0.62 3.05 -0.94
C LEU A 213 -0.14 4.36 -0.81
N GLY A 214 -0.50 4.75 0.42
CA GLY A 214 -1.21 5.99 0.67
C GLY A 214 -0.40 7.21 0.21
N SER A 215 0.91 7.21 0.45
CA SER A 215 1.75 8.32 0.04
C SER A 215 1.90 8.39 -1.48
N LEU A 216 1.97 7.26 -2.17
CA LEU A 216 1.94 7.21 -3.63
C LEU A 216 0.61 7.74 -4.20
N LEU A 217 -0.52 7.31 -3.65
CA LEU A 217 -1.85 7.77 -4.09
C LEU A 217 -2.06 9.26 -3.82
N LEU A 218 -1.60 9.74 -2.66
CA LEU A 218 -1.65 11.17 -2.34
C LEU A 218 -0.74 11.98 -3.26
N ASN A 219 0.44 11.44 -3.61
CA ASN A 219 1.33 12.06 -4.58
C ASN A 219 0.68 12.14 -5.97
N ALA A 220 0.06 11.05 -6.43
CA ALA A 220 -0.66 11.01 -7.71
C ALA A 220 -1.82 12.02 -7.76
N TYR A 221 -2.58 12.15 -6.66
CA TYR A 221 -3.65 13.15 -6.56
C TYR A 221 -3.11 14.58 -6.64
N ILE A 222 -2.08 14.89 -5.86
CA ILE A 222 -1.58 16.27 -5.73
C ILE A 222 -0.78 16.71 -6.95
N TYR A 223 0.10 15.85 -7.46
CA TYR A 223 1.10 16.24 -8.47
C TYR A 223 0.79 15.71 -9.87
N SER A 224 -0.01 14.66 -10.00
CA SER A 224 -0.37 14.08 -11.30
C SER A 224 -1.83 14.31 -11.69
N GLY A 225 -2.58 15.06 -10.88
CA GLY A 225 -3.97 15.39 -11.15
C GLY A 225 -4.91 14.18 -11.13
N LEU A 226 -4.50 13.04 -10.56
CA LEU A 226 -5.31 11.83 -10.53
C LEU A 226 -6.67 12.15 -9.89
N PRO A 227 -7.80 11.91 -10.57
CA PRO A 227 -9.10 12.24 -10.02
C PRO A 227 -9.34 11.59 -8.65
N LEU A 228 -9.84 12.41 -7.72
CA LEU A 228 -10.14 12.00 -6.34
C LEU A 228 -11.06 10.79 -6.27
N GLY A 229 -11.90 10.58 -7.30
CA GLY A 229 -12.74 9.39 -7.46
C GLY A 229 -11.95 8.08 -7.54
N TYR A 230 -10.82 8.04 -8.27
CA TYR A 230 -9.97 6.84 -8.36
C TYR A 230 -9.32 6.53 -7.00
N VAL A 231 -8.84 7.57 -6.32
CA VAL A 231 -8.28 7.44 -4.96
C VAL A 231 -9.34 6.99 -3.96
N ALA A 232 -10.55 7.56 -4.02
CA ALA A 232 -11.66 7.20 -3.16
C ALA A 232 -12.14 5.77 -3.41
N LEU A 233 -12.13 5.30 -4.67
CA LEU A 233 -12.47 3.93 -5.01
C LEU A 233 -11.42 2.92 -4.52
N LEU A 234 -10.13 3.24 -4.65
CA LEU A 234 -9.04 2.41 -4.11
C LEU A 234 -9.06 2.39 -2.56
N ALA A 235 -9.33 3.53 -1.93
CA ALA A 235 -9.51 3.62 -0.48
C ALA A 235 -10.78 2.87 -0.02
N GLY A 236 -11.89 3.00 -0.76
CA GLY A 236 -13.14 2.31 -0.51
C GLY A 236 -13.00 0.79 -0.66
N ALA A 237 -12.22 0.32 -1.64
CA ALA A 237 -11.88 -1.09 -1.81
C ALA A 237 -11.12 -1.65 -0.59
N LEU A 238 -10.17 -0.89 -0.05
CA LEU A 238 -9.47 -1.22 1.19
C LEU A 238 -10.40 -1.29 2.41
N LEU A 239 -11.49 -0.51 2.39
CA LEU A 239 -12.49 -0.43 3.45
C LEU A 239 -13.75 -1.28 3.20
N ALA A 240 -13.81 -2.05 2.11
CA ALA A 240 -14.91 -2.95 1.82
C ALA A 240 -14.96 -4.14 2.80
N ASP A 241 -13.81 -4.77 3.10
CA ASP A 241 -13.71 -5.88 4.06
C ASP A 241 -14.17 -5.53 5.51
N PRO A 242 -13.89 -4.33 6.08
CA PRO A 242 -14.46 -3.94 7.37
C PRO A 242 -15.98 -3.78 7.33
N LEU A 243 -16.52 -3.21 6.24
CA LEU A 243 -17.96 -3.06 6.08
C LEU A 243 -18.62 -4.43 6.02
N VAL A 244 -18.06 -5.36 5.24
CA VAL A 244 -18.52 -6.76 5.19
C VAL A 244 -18.46 -7.41 6.56
N ALA A 245 -17.33 -7.30 7.26
CA ALA A 245 -17.17 -7.91 8.59
C ALA A 245 -18.07 -7.28 9.66
N ALA A 246 -18.45 -6.01 9.51
CA ALA A 246 -19.41 -5.32 10.37
C ALA A 246 -20.85 -5.76 10.05
N PHE A 247 -21.19 -5.85 8.76
CA PHE A 247 -22.46 -6.42 8.30
C PHE A 247 -22.62 -7.86 8.75
N ASP A 248 -21.61 -8.72 8.55
CA ASP A 248 -21.63 -10.12 8.97
C ASP A 248 -21.75 -10.25 10.50
N ARG A 249 -21.09 -9.40 11.29
CA ARG A 249 -21.26 -9.39 12.76
C ARG A 249 -22.65 -8.94 13.19
N ALA A 250 -23.24 -7.95 12.52
CA ALA A 250 -24.61 -7.54 12.76
C ALA A 250 -25.62 -8.63 12.33
N ARG A 251 -25.26 -9.44 11.33
CA ARG A 251 -26.13 -10.41 10.66
C ARG A 251 -25.98 -11.85 11.16
N GLN A 252 -24.86 -12.22 11.79
CA GLN A 252 -24.68 -13.49 12.53
C GLN A 252 -25.65 -13.62 13.72
N ARG A 253 -26.37 -12.55 14.08
CA ARG A 253 -27.55 -12.60 14.95
C ARG A 253 -28.80 -13.22 14.29
N ASN A 254 -28.86 -13.33 12.96
CA ASN A 254 -29.95 -13.88 12.17
C ASN A 254 -29.41 -14.83 11.08
N ALA A 255 -29.41 -16.13 11.36
CA ALA A 255 -28.81 -17.18 10.53
C ALA A 255 -29.47 -17.33 9.14
N SER A 256 -28.69 -17.26 8.06
CA SER A 256 -29.07 -17.75 6.72
C SER A 256 -27.85 -17.99 5.82
N PHE A 257 -27.91 -19.08 5.04
CA PHE A 257 -26.91 -19.59 4.10
C PHE A 257 -26.59 -18.66 2.91
N ALA A 258 -27.43 -17.63 2.65
CA ALA A 258 -27.20 -16.64 1.59
C ALA A 258 -25.96 -15.72 1.84
N SER A 259 -25.29 -15.86 2.99
CA SER A 259 -24.19 -15.02 3.47
C SER A 259 -22.87 -15.19 2.73
N HIS A 260 -22.57 -16.39 2.23
CA HIS A 260 -21.28 -16.66 1.57
C HIS A 260 -21.17 -15.99 0.19
N ALA A 261 -22.29 -15.85 -0.52
CA ALA A 261 -22.33 -15.18 -1.82
C ALA A 261 -22.10 -13.67 -1.68
N GLY A 262 -22.71 -13.03 -0.67
CA GLY A 262 -22.52 -11.60 -0.42
C GLY A 262 -21.09 -11.26 -0.01
N ALA A 263 -20.48 -12.07 0.87
CA ALA A 263 -19.07 -11.90 1.24
C ALA A 263 -18.12 -12.15 0.06
N ALA A 264 -18.43 -13.12 -0.83
CA ALA A 264 -17.67 -13.36 -2.05
C ALA A 264 -17.75 -12.19 -3.05
N VAL A 265 -18.95 -11.65 -3.29
CA VAL A 265 -19.15 -10.50 -4.18
C VAL A 265 -18.45 -9.24 -3.62
N LEU A 266 -18.55 -9.01 -2.31
CA LEU A 266 -17.97 -7.82 -1.69
C LEU A 266 -16.45 -7.94 -1.50
N SER A 267 -15.90 -9.15 -1.35
CA SER A 267 -14.45 -9.38 -1.39
C SER A 267 -13.87 -9.33 -2.82
N ALA A 268 -14.72 -9.48 -3.84
CA ALA A 268 -14.35 -9.25 -5.24
C ALA A 268 -14.38 -7.76 -5.62
N LEU A 269 -15.04 -6.89 -4.85
CA LEU A 269 -15.11 -5.45 -5.15
C LEU A 269 -13.74 -4.79 -5.37
N PRO A 270 -12.71 -5.01 -4.54
CA PRO A 270 -11.38 -4.45 -4.78
C PRO A 270 -10.79 -4.85 -6.13
N VAL A 271 -11.01 -6.09 -6.54
CA VAL A 271 -10.56 -6.62 -7.83
C VAL A 271 -11.39 -6.02 -8.96
N LEU A 272 -12.71 -6.00 -8.84
CA LEU A 272 -13.63 -5.46 -9.85
C LEU A 272 -13.43 -3.96 -10.06
N VAL A 273 -13.28 -3.19 -8.97
CA VAL A 273 -12.95 -1.77 -9.00
C VAL A 273 -11.61 -1.59 -9.69
N THR A 274 -10.57 -2.31 -9.27
CA THR A 274 -9.25 -2.28 -9.92
C THR A 274 -9.35 -2.52 -11.43
N ILE A 275 -10.05 -3.58 -11.86
CA ILE A 275 -10.21 -3.92 -13.27
C ILE A 275 -11.00 -2.82 -13.99
N ALA A 276 -12.11 -2.35 -13.42
CA ALA A 276 -12.94 -1.32 -14.03
C ALA A 276 -12.17 0.00 -14.19
N LEU A 277 -11.36 0.40 -13.20
CA LEU A 277 -10.53 1.59 -13.28
C LEU A 277 -9.45 1.40 -14.34
N ALA A 278 -8.75 0.26 -14.38
CA ALA A 278 -7.74 -0.01 -15.39
C ALA A 278 -8.32 -0.04 -16.83
N VAL A 279 -9.49 -0.65 -17.02
CA VAL A 279 -10.20 -0.67 -18.31
C VAL A 279 -10.64 0.73 -18.71
N LYS A 280 -11.22 1.49 -17.78
CA LYS A 280 -11.66 2.86 -18.04
C LYS A 280 -10.47 3.76 -18.41
N THR A 281 -9.37 3.72 -17.66
CA THR A 281 -8.16 4.49 -18.01
C THR A 281 -7.58 4.06 -19.35
N ALA A 282 -7.58 2.77 -19.67
CA ALA A 282 -7.14 2.28 -20.98
C ALA A 282 -8.02 2.86 -22.12
N GLN A 283 -9.34 2.92 -21.94
CA GLN A 283 -10.27 3.51 -22.91
C GLN A 283 -10.08 5.03 -23.06
N GLU A 284 -9.87 5.76 -21.97
CA GLU A 284 -9.61 7.20 -21.99
C GLU A 284 -8.25 7.54 -22.63
N SER A 285 -7.24 6.67 -22.45
CA SER A 285 -5.90 6.83 -23.05
C SER A 285 -5.81 6.44 -24.54
N GLY A 286 -6.69 5.56 -25.03
CA GLY A 286 -6.66 5.01 -26.40
C GLY A 286 -7.38 5.85 -27.47
N GLY A 287 -7.71 7.11 -27.17
CA GLY A 287 -8.36 8.04 -28.10
C GLY A 287 -7.43 8.85 -29.00
N TYR A 288 -6.16 8.45 -29.14
CA TYR A 288 -5.17 9.05 -30.03
C TYR A 288 -4.75 8.09 -31.14
#